data_AF-A0A6N3C1M5-F1
#
_entry.id   AF-A0A6N3C1M5-F1
#
_cell.length_a   1.000
_cell.length_b   1.000
_cell.length_c   1.000
_cell.angle_alpha   90.00
_cell.angle_beta   90.00
_cell.angle_gamma   90.00
#
_symmetry.space_group_name_H-M   'P 1'
#
loop_
_entity.id
_entity.type
_entity.pdbx_description
1 polymer ?
#
loop_
_entity_poly.entity_id
_entity_poly.type
_entity_poly.pdbx_seq_one_letter_code
_entity_poly.pdbx_strand_id
1 'polypeptide(L)'
;MGQVNNQFYRGYEGEKEIQIYTSKEKMVIWDGFFNDIMEQFKPAEEGWIGIAYYYHLYLGWCDGKAWKIPNIDEFLQQFRQLDITNCRFEESKKVLADICNMLCLAIQENENVWIAEG
;
A
#
# COMPACT_ATOMS: atom_id res chain seq x y z
N MET A 1 19.38 8.77 7.89
CA MET A 1 18.37 9.40 7.01
C MET A 1 17.93 8.32 6.04
N GLY A 2 16.65 7.92 6.06
CA GLY A 2 16.13 6.89 5.15
C GLY A 2 16.03 7.40 3.71
N GLN A 3 15.99 6.48 2.75
CA GLN A 3 15.75 6.81 1.35
C GLN A 3 14.25 7.07 1.12
N VAL A 4 13.93 8.13 0.38
CA VAL A 4 12.56 8.52 0.07
C VAL A 4 12.35 8.45 -1.45
N ASN A 5 11.37 7.65 -1.88
CA ASN A 5 10.97 7.52 -3.28
C ASN A 5 9.60 8.18 -3.53
N ASN A 6 9.61 9.30 -4.26
CA ASN A 6 8.40 10.07 -4.60
C ASN A 6 8.07 9.98 -6.11
N GLN A 7 8.61 9.00 -6.83
CA GLN A 7 8.37 8.89 -8.27
C GLN A 7 6.88 8.72 -8.63
N PHE A 8 6.10 8.11 -7.73
CA PHE A 8 4.67 7.85 -7.90
C PHE A 8 3.78 8.99 -7.41
N TYR A 9 4.36 10.06 -6.90
CA TYR A 9 3.63 11.28 -6.52
C TYR A 9 3.94 12.45 -7.46
N ARG A 10 5.10 12.44 -8.11
CA ARG A 10 5.51 13.49 -9.05
C ARG A 10 4.48 13.67 -10.17
N GLY A 11 4.01 14.90 -10.38
CA GLY A 11 2.93 15.24 -11.31
C GLY A 11 1.53 15.28 -10.69
N TYR A 12 1.40 14.92 -9.41
CA TYR A 12 0.17 14.99 -8.61
C TYR A 12 0.37 15.84 -7.35
N GLU A 13 1.31 16.79 -7.38
CA GLU A 13 1.64 17.62 -6.22
C GLU A 13 0.43 18.43 -5.73
N GLY A 14 0.14 18.33 -4.42
CA GLY A 14 -1.02 18.96 -3.79
C GLY A 14 -2.23 18.04 -3.66
N GLU A 15 -2.21 16.87 -4.31
CA GLU A 15 -3.20 15.81 -4.10
C GLU A 15 -2.87 14.98 -2.86
N LYS A 16 -3.85 14.21 -2.38
CA LYS A 16 -3.66 13.26 -1.28
C LYS A 16 -2.60 12.22 -1.61
N GLU A 17 -1.84 11.82 -0.60
CA GLU A 17 -0.81 10.81 -0.72
C GLU A 17 -0.92 9.70 0.33
N ILE A 18 -0.51 8.51 -0.06
CA ILE A 18 -0.29 7.37 0.83
C ILE A 18 1.21 7.15 0.94
N GLN A 19 1.66 7.00 2.18
CA GLN A 19 3.03 6.74 2.53
C GLN A 19 3.15 5.32 3.06
N ILE A 20 4.05 4.52 2.48
CA ILE A 20 4.38 3.18 2.99
C ILE A 20 5.88 3.19 3.31
N TYR A 21 6.25 2.83 4.54
CA TYR A 21 7.63 3.03 4.99
C TYR A 21 8.08 2.05 6.07
N THR A 22 9.39 1.85 6.12
CA THR A 22 10.12 1.18 7.19
C THR A 22 11.02 2.18 7.92
N SER A 23 11.95 1.70 8.74
CA SER A 23 12.98 2.56 9.34
C SER A 23 14.04 3.06 8.33
N LYS A 24 14.17 2.37 7.19
CA LYS A 24 15.22 2.61 6.18
C LYS A 24 14.71 3.30 4.93
N GLU A 25 13.48 2.99 4.51
CA GLU A 25 12.92 3.44 3.25
C GLU A 25 11.50 3.96 3.41
N LYS A 26 11.12 4.87 2.52
CA LYS A 26 9.77 5.43 2.44
C LYS A 26 9.38 5.58 0.97
N MET A 27 8.20 5.10 0.63
CA MET A 27 7.54 5.33 -0.64
C MET A 27 6.41 6.31 -0.43
N VAL A 28 6.32 7.31 -1.32
CA VAL A 28 5.22 8.26 -1.38
C VAL A 28 4.48 8.05 -2.69
N ILE A 29 3.18 7.81 -2.57
CA ILE A 29 2.31 7.38 -3.66
C ILE A 29 1.15 8.35 -3.71
N TRP A 30 0.78 8.83 -4.90
CA TRP A 30 -0.50 9.50 -5.05
C TRP A 30 -1.65 8.56 -4.67
N ASP A 31 -2.57 9.01 -3.81
CA ASP A 31 -3.67 8.21 -3.28
C ASP A 31 -4.55 7.59 -4.38
N GLY A 32 -4.67 8.27 -5.53
CA GLY A 32 -5.40 7.74 -6.68
C GLY A 32 -4.87 6.40 -7.21
N PHE A 33 -3.54 6.21 -7.25
CA PHE A 33 -2.96 4.92 -7.64
C PHE A 33 -3.20 3.85 -6.58
N PHE A 34 -3.09 4.21 -5.30
CA PHE A 34 -3.34 3.27 -4.22
C PHE A 34 -4.81 2.83 -4.18
N ASN A 35 -5.76 3.78 -4.29
CA ASN A 35 -7.19 3.50 -4.43
C ASN A 35 -7.49 2.60 -5.64
N ASP A 36 -6.90 2.87 -6.81
CA ASP A 36 -7.09 2.06 -8.02
C ASP A 36 -6.66 0.60 -7.84
N ILE A 37 -5.61 0.34 -7.05
CA ILE A 37 -5.20 -1.01 -6.64
C ILE A 37 -6.20 -1.60 -5.65
N MET A 38 -6.58 -0.82 -4.62
CA MET A 38 -7.47 -1.31 -3.56
C MET A 38 -8.86 -1.69 -4.10
N GLU A 39 -9.36 -1.00 -5.13
CA GLU A 39 -10.61 -1.34 -5.82
C GLU A 39 -10.58 -2.73 -6.51
N GLN A 40 -9.40 -3.33 -6.73
CA GLN A 40 -9.29 -4.65 -7.35
C GLN A 40 -9.51 -5.80 -6.35
N PHE A 41 -9.51 -5.51 -5.04
CA PHE A 41 -9.82 -6.52 -4.04
C PHE A 41 -11.29 -6.93 -4.12
N LYS A 42 -11.54 -8.22 -3.87
CA LYS A 42 -12.88 -8.78 -3.75
C LYS A 42 -13.09 -9.27 -2.31
N PRO A 43 -14.28 -9.12 -1.74
CA PRO A 43 -14.58 -9.68 -0.44
C PRO A 43 -14.59 -11.22 -0.51
N ALA A 44 -14.15 -11.87 0.56
CA ALA A 44 -14.38 -13.29 0.79
C ALA A 44 -15.86 -13.54 1.18
N GLU A 45 -16.25 -14.80 1.39
CA GLU A 45 -17.62 -15.15 1.79
C GLU A 45 -18.01 -14.49 3.12
N GLU A 46 -17.06 -14.39 4.06
CA GLU A 46 -17.20 -13.74 5.36
C GLU A 46 -17.00 -12.21 5.33
N GLY A 47 -16.69 -11.63 4.17
CA GLY A 47 -16.47 -10.20 3.98
C GLY A 47 -15.03 -9.83 3.64
N TRP A 48 -14.65 -8.58 3.91
CA TRP A 48 -13.29 -8.10 3.65
C TRP A 48 -12.29 -8.71 4.63
N ILE A 49 -11.10 -9.07 4.14
CA ILE A 49 -10.02 -9.68 4.93
C ILE A 49 -8.68 -8.98 4.66
N GLY A 50 -7.70 -9.15 5.56
CA GLY A 50 -6.35 -8.58 5.44
C GLY A 50 -6.35 -7.08 5.18
N ILE A 51 -5.58 -6.58 4.20
CA ILE A 51 -5.47 -5.14 3.96
C ILE A 51 -6.77 -4.50 3.45
N ALA A 52 -7.54 -5.24 2.65
CA ALA A 52 -8.81 -4.78 2.13
C ALA A 52 -9.84 -4.53 3.24
N TYR A 53 -9.78 -5.31 4.34
CA TYR A 53 -10.60 -5.08 5.53
C TYR A 53 -10.36 -3.69 6.13
N TYR A 54 -9.09 -3.34 6.35
CA TYR A 54 -8.75 -2.04 6.95
C TYR A 54 -9.17 -0.90 6.03
N TYR A 55 -8.90 -1.02 4.74
CA TYR A 55 -9.22 0.01 3.76
C TYR A 55 -10.74 0.24 3.60
N HIS A 56 -11.52 -0.81 3.32
CA HIS A 56 -12.94 -0.67 3.03
C HIS A 56 -13.81 -0.36 4.25
N LEU A 57 -13.30 -0.60 5.46
CA LEU A 57 -13.98 -0.24 6.71
C LEU A 57 -13.43 1.05 7.33
N TYR A 58 -12.56 1.79 6.64
CA TYR A 58 -11.94 3.02 7.12
C TYR A 58 -11.25 2.85 8.48
N LEU A 59 -10.47 1.78 8.64
CA LEU A 59 -9.68 1.46 9.83
C LEU A 59 -8.19 1.62 9.55
N GLY A 60 -7.38 1.58 10.61
CA GLY A 60 -5.92 1.59 10.47
C GLY A 60 -5.37 2.97 10.18
N TRP A 61 -4.77 3.17 9.00
CA TRP A 61 -4.18 4.47 8.63
C TRP A 61 -5.23 5.54 8.26
N CYS A 62 -6.46 5.13 7.97
CA CYS A 62 -7.58 6.03 7.64
C CYS A 62 -8.00 6.95 8.81
N ASP A 63 -7.55 6.66 10.04
CA ASP A 63 -7.76 7.53 11.21
C ASP A 63 -6.77 8.72 11.26
N GLY A 64 -6.02 8.97 10.18
CA GLY A 64 -5.02 10.05 10.09
C GLY A 64 -3.76 9.81 10.92
N LYS A 65 -3.52 8.57 11.35
CA LYS A 65 -2.33 8.18 12.12
C LYS A 65 -1.53 7.14 11.36
N ALA A 66 -0.22 7.22 11.50
CA ALA A 66 0.67 6.14 11.10
C ALA A 66 0.24 4.82 11.75
N TRP A 67 0.01 3.82 10.91
CA TRP A 67 -0.49 2.52 11.33
C TRP A 67 0.50 1.42 10.95
N LYS A 68 0.87 0.62 11.94
CA LYS A 68 1.78 -0.51 11.73
C LYS A 68 1.02 -1.66 11.10
N ILE A 69 1.55 -2.20 10.00
CA ILE A 69 1.01 -3.41 9.38
C ILE A 69 1.17 -4.59 10.36
N PRO A 70 0.08 -5.26 10.78
CA PRO A 70 0.13 -6.31 11.80
C PRO A 70 0.68 -7.63 11.25
N ASN A 71 0.37 -7.96 9.99
CA ASN A 71 0.78 -9.20 9.33
C ASN A 71 1.28 -8.89 7.91
N ILE A 72 2.59 -8.70 7.77
CA ILE A 72 3.21 -8.28 6.51
C ILE A 72 3.14 -9.40 5.47
N ASP A 73 3.31 -10.66 5.90
CA ASP A 73 3.24 -11.83 5.01
C ASP A 73 1.86 -11.98 4.36
N GLU A 74 0.79 -11.83 5.15
CA GLU A 74 -0.58 -11.88 4.64
C GLU A 74 -0.86 -10.76 3.63
N PHE A 75 -0.42 -9.54 3.92
CA PHE A 75 -0.59 -8.39 3.03
C PHE A 75 0.16 -8.61 1.71
N LEU A 76 1.40 -9.09 1.78
CA LEU A 76 2.20 -9.41 0.59
C LEU A 76 1.55 -10.50 -0.25
N GLN A 77 1.05 -11.56 0.39
CA GLN A 77 0.36 -12.65 -0.31
C GLN A 77 -0.89 -12.13 -1.03
N GLN A 78 -1.71 -11.32 -0.36
CA GLN A 78 -2.91 -10.72 -0.91
C GLN A 78 -2.61 -9.82 -2.11
N PHE A 79 -1.63 -8.93 -2.00
CA PHE A 79 -1.22 -8.07 -3.11
C PHE A 79 -0.71 -8.86 -4.32
N ARG A 80 0.06 -9.94 -4.11
CA ARG A 80 0.58 -10.80 -5.19
C ARG A 80 -0.52 -11.58 -5.93
N GLN A 81 -1.68 -11.76 -5.30
CA GLN A 81 -2.80 -12.50 -5.89
C GLN A 81 -3.79 -11.60 -6.64
N LEU A 82 -3.62 -10.27 -6.56
CA LEU A 82 -4.51 -9.34 -7.26
C LEU A 82 -4.41 -9.50 -8.78
N ASP A 83 -5.58 -9.61 -9.40
CA ASP A 83 -5.72 -9.40 -10.84
C ASP A 83 -5.88 -7.90 -11.11
N ILE A 84 -4.77 -7.28 -11.55
CA ILE A 84 -4.69 -5.84 -11.84
C ILE A 84 -4.96 -5.50 -13.31
N THR A 85 -5.56 -6.42 -14.06
CA THR A 85 -5.92 -6.16 -15.47
C THR A 85 -6.92 -5.01 -15.62
N ASN A 86 -7.73 -4.74 -14.58
CA ASN A 86 -8.77 -3.70 -14.59
C ASN A 86 -8.35 -2.39 -13.89
N CYS A 87 -7.09 -2.23 -13.50
CA CYS A 87 -6.59 -0.95 -13.00
C CYS A 87 -6.75 0.14 -14.07
N ARG A 88 -7.21 1.33 -13.65
CA ARG A 88 -7.43 2.50 -14.52
C ARG A 88 -6.12 3.10 -14.99
N PHE A 89 -5.06 3.03 -14.17
CA PHE A 89 -3.75 3.57 -14.48
C PHE A 89 -2.73 2.46 -14.71
N GLU A 90 -1.90 2.60 -15.74
CA GLU A 90 -0.79 1.67 -15.98
C GLU A 90 0.27 1.76 -14.87
N GLU A 91 0.44 2.95 -14.29
CA GLU A 91 1.30 3.20 -13.14
C GLU A 91 0.88 2.42 -11.89
N SER A 92 -0.41 2.14 -11.69
CA SER A 92 -0.91 1.34 -10.56
C SER A 92 -0.25 -0.03 -10.51
N LYS A 93 0.06 -0.64 -11.66
CA LYS A 93 0.75 -1.93 -11.73
C LYS A 93 2.19 -1.85 -11.22
N LYS A 94 2.88 -0.75 -11.52
CA LYS A 94 4.24 -0.48 -11.03
C LYS A 94 4.23 -0.19 -9.53
N VAL A 95 3.26 0.61 -9.07
CA VAL A 95 3.05 0.88 -7.64
C VAL A 95 2.84 -0.43 -6.88
N LEU A 96 1.95 -1.31 -7.35
CA LEU A 96 1.72 -2.62 -6.70
C LEU A 96 3.00 -3.46 -6.63
N ALA A 97 3.78 -3.51 -7.73
CA ALA A 97 5.04 -4.24 -7.76
C ALA A 97 6.04 -3.69 -6.73
N ASP A 98 6.18 -2.37 -6.64
CA ASP A 98 7.09 -1.73 -5.70
C ASP A 98 6.62 -1.90 -4.24
N ILE A 99 5.32 -1.85 -3.97
CA ILE A 99 4.76 -2.21 -2.66
C ILE A 99 5.14 -3.65 -2.30
N CYS A 100 4.91 -4.61 -3.22
CA CYS A 100 5.26 -6.01 -2.99
C CYS A 100 6.76 -6.19 -2.71
N ASN A 101 7.62 -5.45 -3.43
CA ASN A 101 9.06 -5.49 -3.21
C ASN A 101 9.45 -4.96 -1.83
N MET A 102 8.90 -3.81 -1.42
CA MET A 102 9.14 -3.24 -0.09
C MET A 102 8.69 -4.20 1.03
N LEU A 103 7.49 -4.77 0.95
CA LEU A 103 7.02 -5.74 1.94
C LEU A 103 7.91 -6.99 1.99
N CYS A 104 8.35 -7.48 0.83
CA CYS A 104 9.23 -8.63 0.74
C CYS A 104 10.60 -8.37 1.38
N LEU A 105 11.20 -7.19 1.14
CA LEU A 105 12.46 -6.78 1.76
C LEU A 105 12.29 -6.61 3.27
N ALA A 106 11.21 -5.96 3.72
CA ALA A 106 10.92 -5.81 5.14
C ALA A 106 10.79 -7.16 5.86
N ILE A 107 10.16 -8.17 5.25
CA ILE A 107 10.10 -9.53 5.79
C ILE A 107 11.50 -10.14 5.91
N GLN A 108 12.31 -10.05 4.84
CA GLN A 108 13.68 -10.60 4.82
C GLN A 108 14.59 -9.95 5.88
N GLU A 109 14.39 -8.66 6.14
CA GLU A 109 15.17 -7.89 7.09
C GLU A 109 14.55 -7.83 8.49
N ASN A 110 13.42 -8.51 8.71
CA ASN A 110 12.64 -8.51 9.95
C ASN A 110 12.29 -7.08 10.43
N GLU A 111 11.86 -6.23 9.49
CA GLU A 111 11.46 -4.85 9.74
C GLU A 111 9.95 -4.69 9.91
N ASN A 112 9.58 -3.63 10.62
CA ASN A 112 8.20 -3.19 10.70
C ASN A 112 7.88 -2.27 9.51
N VAL A 113 6.72 -2.48 8.90
CA VAL A 113 6.18 -1.60 7.86
C VAL A 113 5.01 -0.79 8.41
N TRP A 114 4.93 0.47 8.01
CA TRP A 114 3.90 1.41 8.41
C TRP A 114 3.22 2.02 7.18
N ILE A 115 1.94 2.34 7.32
CA ILE A 115 1.14 3.10 6.34
C ILE A 115 0.64 4.37 7.01
N ALA A 116 0.68 5.50 6.29
CA ALA A 116 0.11 6.76 6.74
C ALA A 116 -0.47 7.55 5.56
N GLU A 117 -1.51 8.34 5.82
CA GLU A 117 -1.91 9.43 4.92
C GLU A 117 -0.94 10.62 5.11
N GLY A 118 -0.57 11.29 4.02
CA GLY A 118 0.32 12.46 4.03
C GLY A 118 -0.38 13.80 3.85
#